data_AF-A0A1B6ZEH0-F1
#
_entry.id   AF-A0A1B6ZEH0-F1
#
_cell.length_a   1.000
_cell.length_b   1.000
_cell.length_c   1.000
_cell.angle_alpha   90.00
_cell.angle_beta   90.00
_cell.angle_gamma   90.00
#
_symmetry.space_group_name_H-M   'P 1'
#
loop_
_entity.id
_entity.type
_entity.pdbx_description
1 polymer ?
#
loop_
_entity_poly.entity_id
_entity_poly.type
_entity_poly.pdbx_seq_one_letter_code
_entity_poly.pdbx_strand_id
1 'polypeptide(L)'
;MRGDMPRILASLALFFFLVPVTFVRGPEPTGNTSQDITLEPIVLDSEDPARTKLGQLEFLGGWRMTSDHHQFGGISAMLVMDGNRFFMLSDAGVLIGFTLNEQDNAAERLFVAPLPDGPAKPNEFARKIWDSESLVHDPETGQFWVGFEDQHSIWRYGPSFARKEAKRDLAIAKKWPANGGSEAMLRIPGDATKDTQFLIFSETAPYRKGGTQALIAMADPAEATTTFKRFGYQAPAGYRITDAALLPDGRALILNRRFTPLDGISAIVSIADPTKIKPGTVWDATPIARLKSPIRVDNMEALAVTTEGEDIIVWIASDDNFSVVQETLLMKFRLLRGKAKRRSSSPEPENEKAEESPGFSSLE
;
A
#
# COMPACT_ATOMS: atom_id res chain seq x y z
N MET A 1 1.99 -29.61 -52.71
CA MET A 1 2.77 -29.21 -51.50
C MET A 1 4.27 -29.40 -51.72
N ARG A 2 4.91 -28.64 -52.64
CA ARG A 2 6.37 -28.71 -52.90
C ARG A 2 6.97 -27.39 -53.41
N GLY A 3 6.32 -26.25 -53.12
CA GLY A 3 6.72 -24.93 -53.64
C GLY A 3 7.25 -23.93 -52.61
N ASP A 4 6.86 -24.04 -51.33
CA ASP A 4 7.06 -22.95 -50.36
C ASP A 4 8.16 -23.18 -49.32
N MET A 5 8.68 -24.42 -49.23
CA MET A 5 9.75 -24.79 -48.29
C MET A 5 11.03 -23.93 -48.42
N PRO A 6 11.56 -23.63 -49.63
CA PRO A 6 12.79 -22.84 -49.74
C PRO A 6 12.58 -21.35 -49.39
N ARG A 7 11.37 -20.81 -49.55
CA ARG A 7 11.04 -19.42 -49.19
C ARG A 7 10.89 -19.24 -47.68
N ILE A 8 10.33 -20.25 -47.00
CA ILE A 8 10.20 -20.26 -45.54
C ILE A 8 11.57 -20.39 -44.87
N LEU A 9 12.47 -21.24 -45.39
CA LEU A 9 13.85 -21.33 -44.87
C LEU A 9 14.65 -20.04 -45.08
N ALA A 10 14.51 -19.38 -46.24
CA ALA A 10 15.18 -18.11 -46.49
C ALA A 10 14.67 -16.99 -45.56
N SER A 11 13.38 -16.98 -45.24
CA SER A 11 12.77 -16.01 -44.32
C SER A 11 13.18 -16.25 -42.85
N LEU A 12 13.28 -17.51 -42.44
CA LEU A 12 13.81 -17.89 -41.12
C LEU A 12 15.29 -17.57 -40.98
N ALA A 13 16.11 -17.78 -42.02
CA ALA A 13 17.51 -17.37 -42.02
C ALA A 13 17.65 -15.84 -41.96
N LEU A 14 16.78 -15.09 -42.64
CA LEU A 14 16.75 -13.63 -42.55
C LEU A 14 16.42 -13.16 -41.12
N PHE A 15 15.46 -13.79 -40.44
CA PHE A 15 15.18 -13.52 -39.02
C PHE A 15 16.35 -13.91 -38.11
N PHE A 16 17.02 -15.04 -38.36
CA PHE A 16 18.14 -15.50 -37.55
C PHE A 16 19.41 -14.65 -37.73
N PHE A 17 19.57 -13.97 -38.88
CA PHE A 17 20.71 -13.09 -39.18
C PHE A 17 20.43 -11.58 -39.01
N LEU A 18 19.17 -11.13 -39.02
CA LEU A 18 18.82 -9.73 -38.70
C LEU A 18 18.65 -9.47 -37.20
N VAL A 19 18.28 -10.49 -36.41
CA VAL A 19 18.10 -10.35 -34.95
C VAL A 19 19.40 -10.22 -34.15
N PRO A 20 20.57 -10.78 -34.54
CA PRO A 20 21.79 -10.61 -33.73
C PRO A 20 22.45 -9.22 -33.83
N VAL A 21 22.00 -8.31 -34.71
CA VAL A 21 22.68 -7.01 -34.96
C VAL A 21 22.04 -5.83 -34.21
N THR A 22 20.94 -6.02 -33.47
CA THR A 22 20.35 -4.96 -32.63
C THR A 22 20.72 -5.04 -31.15
N PHE A 23 21.58 -5.99 -30.74
CA PHE A 23 22.12 -6.08 -29.38
C PHE A 23 23.48 -5.39 -29.20
N VAL A 24 23.81 -4.42 -30.07
CA VAL A 24 24.77 -3.38 -29.68
C VAL A 24 24.03 -2.49 -28.68
N ARG A 25 24.11 -2.85 -27.39
CA ARG A 25 23.75 -1.95 -26.30
C ARG A 25 24.67 -0.73 -26.42
N GLY A 26 24.20 0.30 -27.12
CA GLY A 26 24.75 1.64 -26.95
C GLY A 26 24.72 2.03 -25.46
N PRO A 27 25.51 3.02 -25.03
CA PRO A 27 25.37 3.55 -23.69
C PRO A 27 23.88 3.84 -23.44
N GLU A 28 23.36 3.45 -22.26
CA GLU A 28 21.98 3.80 -21.89
C GLU A 28 21.79 5.30 -22.17
N PRO A 29 20.76 5.70 -22.92
CA PRO A 29 20.48 7.10 -23.17
C PRO A 29 20.51 7.82 -21.83
N THR A 30 21.20 8.97 -21.75
CA THR A 30 21.20 9.77 -20.53
C THR A 30 19.76 10.13 -20.23
N GLY A 31 19.22 9.55 -19.15
CA GLY A 31 17.84 9.79 -18.75
C GLY A 31 17.62 11.28 -18.45
N ASN A 32 16.44 11.79 -18.78
CA ASN A 32 16.08 13.15 -18.42
C ASN A 32 16.02 13.25 -16.88
N THR A 33 16.65 14.28 -16.32
CA THR A 33 16.79 14.51 -14.88
C THR A 33 16.00 15.75 -14.41
N SER A 34 15.02 16.19 -15.19
CA SER A 34 14.09 17.25 -14.82
C SER A 34 13.50 16.99 -13.44
N GLN A 35 13.43 18.02 -12.60
CA GLN A 35 12.84 17.92 -11.26
C GLN A 35 11.37 18.32 -11.27
N ASP A 36 10.82 18.63 -12.44
CA ASP A 36 9.45 19.08 -12.59
C ASP A 36 8.48 17.91 -12.41
N ILE A 37 7.43 18.14 -11.64
CA ILE A 37 6.29 17.24 -11.47
C ILE A 37 5.05 18.08 -11.74
N THR A 38 4.27 17.67 -12.73
CA THR A 38 3.01 18.31 -13.08
C THR A 38 1.87 17.58 -12.39
N LEU A 39 0.93 18.35 -11.84
CA LEU A 39 -0.28 17.82 -11.23
C LEU A 39 -1.50 18.26 -12.05
N GLU A 40 -2.19 17.29 -12.63
CA GLU A 40 -3.41 17.54 -13.40
C GLU A 40 -4.62 17.08 -12.60
N PRO A 41 -5.58 17.97 -12.26
CA PRO A 41 -6.76 17.58 -11.50
C PRO A 41 -7.57 16.48 -12.19
N ILE A 42 -8.07 15.53 -11.40
CA ILE A 42 -8.95 14.45 -11.87
C ILE A 42 -10.33 14.53 -11.22
N VAL A 43 -11.31 13.93 -11.89
CA VAL A 43 -12.63 13.64 -11.32
C VAL A 43 -12.69 12.20 -10.85
N LEU A 44 -13.42 11.95 -9.77
CA LEU A 44 -13.52 10.60 -9.17
C LEU A 44 -14.25 9.61 -10.07
N ASP A 45 -15.36 10.04 -10.66
CA ASP A 45 -16.23 9.23 -11.52
C ASP A 45 -16.54 10.09 -12.75
N SER A 46 -16.04 9.69 -13.92
CA SER A 46 -16.25 10.45 -15.16
C SER A 46 -17.67 10.28 -15.71
N GLU A 47 -18.39 9.25 -15.27
CA GLU A 47 -19.78 8.99 -15.68
C GLU A 47 -20.77 9.72 -14.77
N ASP A 48 -20.43 9.91 -13.49
CA ASP A 48 -21.20 10.71 -12.53
C ASP A 48 -20.29 11.67 -11.73
N PRO A 49 -19.95 12.85 -12.26
CA PRO A 49 -19.06 13.80 -11.59
C PRO A 49 -19.58 14.33 -10.24
N ALA A 50 -20.87 14.17 -9.93
CA ALA A 50 -21.44 14.56 -8.64
C ALA A 50 -21.18 13.51 -7.56
N ARG A 51 -20.75 12.31 -7.93
CA ARG A 51 -20.44 11.23 -7.00
C ARG A 51 -19.13 11.49 -6.28
N THR A 52 -19.23 11.82 -5.00
CA THR A 52 -18.05 12.00 -4.13
C THR A 52 -17.92 10.93 -3.05
N LYS A 53 -18.97 10.13 -2.78
CA LYS A 53 -18.98 9.18 -1.66
C LYS A 53 -18.75 7.74 -2.10
N LEU A 54 -17.75 7.11 -1.50
CA LEU A 54 -17.40 5.70 -1.63
C LEU A 54 -17.41 5.03 -0.26
N GLY A 55 -18.57 4.52 0.14
CA GLY A 55 -18.74 3.95 1.48
C GLY A 55 -18.51 4.99 2.57
N GLN A 56 -17.43 4.83 3.35
CA GLN A 56 -17.02 5.79 4.39
C GLN A 56 -15.94 6.78 3.94
N LEU A 57 -15.58 6.82 2.65
CA LEU A 57 -14.69 7.85 2.11
C LEU A 57 -15.49 8.86 1.29
N GLU A 58 -15.20 10.15 1.50
CA GLU A 58 -15.72 11.25 0.68
C GLU A 58 -14.55 11.91 -0.05
N PHE A 59 -14.56 11.88 -1.38
CA PHE A 59 -13.54 12.46 -2.23
C PHE A 59 -13.54 13.98 -2.12
N LEU A 60 -12.36 14.54 -1.88
CA LEU A 60 -12.13 15.99 -1.77
C LEU A 60 -11.39 16.54 -2.99
N GLY A 61 -10.56 15.72 -3.63
CA GLY A 61 -9.76 16.11 -4.78
C GLY A 61 -8.80 15.00 -5.18
N GLY A 62 -8.23 15.13 -6.36
CA GLY A 62 -7.22 14.20 -6.85
C GLY A 62 -6.48 14.76 -8.05
N TRP A 63 -5.29 14.23 -8.29
CA TRP A 63 -4.39 14.65 -9.33
C TRP A 63 -3.79 13.43 -10.05
N ARG A 64 -3.61 13.55 -11.36
CA ARG A 64 -2.66 12.74 -12.12
C ARG A 64 -1.31 13.44 -12.07
N MET A 65 -0.29 12.71 -11.66
CA MET A 65 1.08 13.21 -11.58
C MET A 65 1.85 12.78 -12.81
N THR A 66 2.65 13.67 -13.38
CA THR A 66 3.54 13.37 -14.50
C THR A 66 4.89 14.07 -14.32
N SER A 67 5.95 13.46 -14.84
CA SER A 67 7.28 14.06 -14.84
C SER A 67 8.07 13.52 -16.03
N ASP A 68 8.93 14.37 -16.60
CA ASP A 68 9.89 13.90 -17.60
C ASP A 68 11.14 13.24 -16.95
N HIS A 69 11.23 13.19 -15.61
CA HIS A 69 12.33 12.51 -14.95
C HIS A 69 12.28 11.01 -15.25
N HIS A 70 13.36 10.45 -15.78
CA HIS A 70 13.43 9.03 -16.18
C HIS A 70 13.29 8.01 -15.04
N GLN A 71 13.34 8.46 -13.79
CA GLN A 71 13.15 7.65 -12.58
C GLN A 71 11.88 8.02 -11.79
N PHE A 72 11.00 8.86 -12.35
CA PHE A 72 9.69 9.13 -11.75
C PHE A 72 8.72 7.99 -12.10
N GLY A 73 7.79 7.70 -11.19
CA GLY A 73 6.84 6.59 -11.29
C GLY A 73 7.13 5.52 -10.24
N GLY A 74 6.54 4.33 -10.38
CA GLY A 74 6.89 3.18 -9.55
C GLY A 74 6.47 3.30 -8.07
N ILE A 75 5.48 4.13 -7.71
CA ILE A 75 5.23 4.53 -6.32
C ILE A 75 4.71 3.35 -5.48
N SER A 76 5.48 2.88 -4.51
CA SER A 76 5.05 1.83 -3.57
C SER A 76 4.58 2.36 -2.22
N ALA A 77 5.17 3.45 -1.73
CA ALA A 77 4.83 4.00 -0.41
C ALA A 77 4.80 5.52 -0.37
N MET A 78 4.08 6.09 0.61
CA MET A 78 3.90 7.54 0.74
C MET A 78 3.81 7.98 2.21
N LEU A 79 4.43 9.12 2.50
CA LEU A 79 4.22 9.89 3.71
C LEU A 79 3.73 11.29 3.35
N VAL A 80 2.87 11.84 4.20
CA VAL A 80 2.44 13.23 4.14
C VAL A 80 2.80 13.90 5.46
N MET A 81 3.77 14.81 5.38
CA MET A 81 4.29 15.58 6.49
C MET A 81 3.57 16.93 6.59
N ASP A 82 3.72 17.61 7.73
CA ASP A 82 3.11 18.92 7.96
C ASP A 82 3.32 19.89 6.81
N GLY A 83 2.27 20.65 6.48
CA GLY A 83 2.26 21.61 5.38
C GLY A 83 2.17 20.96 4.01
N ASN A 84 1.44 19.86 3.88
CA ASN A 84 1.22 19.14 2.61
C ASN A 84 2.53 18.74 1.92
N ARG A 85 3.54 18.33 2.70
CA ARG A 85 4.83 17.87 2.18
C ARG A 85 4.79 16.36 1.94
N PHE A 86 4.78 15.97 0.68
CA PHE A 86 4.76 14.58 0.25
C PHE A 86 6.18 14.03 0.15
N PHE A 87 6.35 12.81 0.64
CA PHE A 87 7.50 11.95 0.38
C PHE A 87 6.96 10.62 -0.12
N MET A 88 7.16 10.35 -1.40
CA MET A 88 6.81 9.09 -2.04
C MET A 88 8.09 8.30 -2.28
N LEU A 89 8.00 6.98 -2.13
CA LEU A 89 9.09 6.07 -2.38
C LEU A 89 8.67 5.12 -3.49
N SER A 90 9.48 5.07 -4.53
CA SER A 90 9.33 4.12 -5.63
C SER A 90 9.96 2.77 -5.31
N ASP A 91 9.43 1.69 -5.88
CA ASP A 91 10.03 0.36 -5.99
C ASP A 91 11.52 0.39 -6.43
N ALA A 92 11.90 1.29 -7.34
CA ALA A 92 13.27 1.51 -7.77
C ALA A 92 14.18 2.12 -6.69
N GLY A 93 13.62 2.47 -5.54
CA GLY A 93 14.31 3.11 -4.42
C GLY A 93 14.65 4.57 -4.71
N VAL A 94 13.71 5.26 -5.34
CA VAL A 94 13.77 6.69 -5.65
C VAL A 94 12.78 7.43 -4.77
N LEU A 95 13.26 8.46 -4.09
CA LEU A 95 12.45 9.41 -3.36
C LEU A 95 11.93 10.48 -4.31
N ILE A 96 10.62 10.68 -4.30
CA ILE A 96 9.91 11.74 -4.98
C ILE A 96 9.31 12.61 -3.88
N GLY A 97 9.66 13.89 -3.84
CA GLY A 97 9.11 14.80 -2.85
C GLY A 97 8.68 16.12 -3.44
N PHE A 98 7.62 16.68 -2.87
CA PHE A 98 7.06 17.97 -3.24
C PHE A 98 6.15 18.49 -2.13
N THR A 99 5.80 19.77 -2.21
CA THR A 99 4.76 20.40 -1.40
C THR A 99 3.55 20.63 -2.29
N LEU A 100 2.39 20.11 -1.90
CA LEU A 100 1.15 20.29 -2.67
C LEU A 100 0.52 21.64 -2.33
N ASN A 101 0.46 22.52 -3.33
CA ASN A 101 -0.41 23.68 -3.32
C ASN A 101 -1.74 23.29 -3.96
N GLU A 102 -2.75 23.04 -3.10
CA GLU A 102 -4.07 22.58 -3.53
C GLU A 102 -4.86 23.65 -4.27
N GLN A 103 -4.62 24.94 -3.98
CA GLN A 103 -5.34 26.04 -4.61
C GLN A 103 -4.97 26.17 -6.08
N ASP A 104 -3.68 26.04 -6.39
CA ASP A 104 -3.15 26.20 -7.74
C ASP A 104 -2.98 24.86 -8.48
N ASN A 105 -3.24 23.73 -7.81
CA ASN A 105 -2.95 22.38 -8.31
C ASN A 105 -1.49 22.25 -8.76
N ALA A 106 -0.58 22.74 -7.92
CA ALA A 106 0.84 22.81 -8.25
C ALA A 106 1.67 22.02 -7.23
N ALA A 107 2.72 21.37 -7.73
CA ALA A 107 3.78 20.82 -6.90
C ALA A 107 4.89 21.87 -6.76
N GLU A 108 5.25 22.18 -5.52
CA GLU A 108 6.31 23.13 -5.17
C GLU A 108 7.45 22.41 -4.44
N ARG A 109 8.65 23.02 -4.37
CA ARG A 109 9.80 22.48 -3.61
C ARG A 109 10.11 21.01 -3.98
N LEU A 110 10.15 20.75 -5.28
CA LEU A 110 10.20 19.42 -5.84
C LEU A 110 11.61 18.82 -5.78
N PHE A 111 11.68 17.51 -5.62
CA PHE A 111 12.88 16.74 -5.91
C PHE A 111 12.54 15.30 -6.30
N VAL A 112 13.38 14.72 -7.14
CA VAL A 112 13.43 13.30 -7.47
C VAL A 112 14.88 12.86 -7.29
N ALA A 113 15.14 12.03 -6.28
CA ALA A 113 16.49 11.63 -5.91
C ALA A 113 16.53 10.16 -5.45
N PRO A 114 17.56 9.40 -5.79
CA PRO A 114 17.71 8.04 -5.28
C PRO A 114 17.88 8.04 -3.76
N LEU A 115 17.46 6.96 -3.09
CA LEU A 115 17.84 6.73 -1.70
C LEU A 115 19.38 6.78 -1.57
N PRO A 116 19.90 7.22 -0.41
CA PRO A 116 21.34 7.39 -0.22
C PRO A 116 22.10 6.06 -0.20
N ASP A 117 21.42 4.98 0.14
CA ASP A 117 21.93 3.62 0.19
C ASP A 117 20.77 2.64 0.08
N GLY A 118 21.05 1.38 -0.20
CA GLY A 118 20.04 0.33 -0.31
C GLY A 118 20.67 -1.04 -0.59
N PRO A 119 19.85 -2.10 -0.59
CA PRO A 119 20.20 -3.44 -1.07
C PRO A 119 21.25 -3.50 -2.18
N ALA A 120 22.26 -4.36 -2.02
CA ALA A 120 23.20 -4.61 -3.11
C ALA A 120 22.49 -5.28 -4.29
N LYS A 121 22.88 -4.93 -5.51
CA LYS A 121 22.37 -5.60 -6.71
C LYS A 121 22.66 -7.10 -6.65
N PRO A 122 21.80 -7.96 -7.23
CA PRO A 122 22.07 -9.40 -7.33
C PRO A 122 23.36 -9.72 -8.11
N ASN A 123 23.70 -8.88 -9.09
CA ASN A 123 24.94 -8.94 -9.86
C ASN A 123 25.24 -7.58 -10.54
N GLU A 124 26.42 -7.46 -11.16
CA GLU A 124 26.90 -6.21 -11.80
C GLU A 124 26.07 -5.77 -13.02
N PHE A 125 25.38 -6.71 -13.67
CA PHE A 125 24.56 -6.45 -14.86
C PHE A 125 23.11 -6.09 -14.54
N ALA A 126 22.66 -6.35 -13.30
CA ALA A 126 21.32 -5.99 -12.87
C ALA A 126 21.16 -4.46 -12.81
N ARG A 127 19.98 -3.95 -13.16
CA ARG A 127 19.65 -2.55 -12.89
C ARG A 127 19.65 -2.30 -11.38
N LYS A 128 19.95 -1.06 -10.97
CA LYS A 128 19.92 -0.68 -9.55
C LYS A 128 18.47 -0.37 -9.20
N ILE A 129 17.67 -1.42 -9.02
CA ILE A 129 16.31 -1.37 -8.48
C ILE A 129 16.41 -1.99 -7.09
N TRP A 130 15.89 -1.29 -6.10
CA TRP A 130 16.04 -1.71 -4.70
C TRP A 130 14.84 -2.48 -4.16
N ASP A 131 13.72 -2.44 -4.86
CA ASP A 131 12.50 -3.18 -4.54
C ASP A 131 11.96 -2.72 -3.17
N SER A 132 11.87 -1.41 -3.00
CA SER A 132 11.38 -0.81 -1.75
C SER A 132 9.89 -0.62 -1.77
N GLU A 133 9.20 -1.35 -0.88
CA GLU A 133 7.73 -1.45 -0.92
C GLU A 133 7.02 -0.70 0.21
N SER A 134 7.67 -0.51 1.36
CA SER A 134 7.04 0.12 2.52
C SER A 134 7.89 1.23 3.12
N LEU A 135 7.22 2.24 3.66
CA LEU A 135 7.86 3.39 4.30
C LEU A 135 7.08 3.81 5.56
N VAL A 136 7.77 3.89 6.70
CA VAL A 136 7.21 4.50 7.92
C VAL A 136 8.17 5.54 8.50
N HIS A 137 7.62 6.51 9.21
CA HIS A 137 8.36 7.61 9.83
C HIS A 137 8.03 7.74 11.31
N ASP A 138 9.03 8.14 12.09
CA ASP A 138 8.87 8.52 13.48
C ASP A 138 9.06 10.04 13.64
N PRO A 139 7.99 10.80 13.92
CA PRO A 139 8.10 12.26 14.04
C PRO A 139 8.90 12.72 15.27
N GLU A 140 9.10 11.87 16.28
CA GLU A 140 9.87 12.24 17.47
C GLU A 140 11.38 12.23 17.20
N THR A 141 11.86 11.22 16.48
CA THR A 141 13.28 11.06 16.15
C THR A 141 13.62 11.59 14.75
N GLY A 142 12.63 11.73 13.89
CA GLY A 142 12.75 12.01 12.45
C GLY A 142 13.13 10.79 11.61
N GLN A 143 13.33 9.62 12.21
CA GLN A 143 13.86 8.46 11.50
C GLN A 143 12.84 7.84 10.54
N PHE A 144 13.35 7.21 9.49
CA PHE A 144 12.55 6.51 8.48
C PHE A 144 12.92 5.04 8.44
N TRP A 145 11.94 4.17 8.24
CA TRP A 145 12.17 2.75 7.98
C TRP A 145 11.61 2.40 6.61
N VAL A 146 12.43 1.68 5.84
CA VAL A 146 12.06 1.18 4.52
C VAL A 146 12.12 -0.34 4.54
N GLY A 147 11.06 -0.99 4.05
CA GLY A 147 11.05 -2.42 3.76
C GLY A 147 11.48 -2.68 2.32
N PHE A 148 12.37 -3.66 2.13
CA PHE A 148 12.83 -4.10 0.82
C PHE A 148 12.38 -5.54 0.56
N GLU A 149 11.59 -5.72 -0.50
CA GLU A 149 10.94 -6.97 -0.88
C GLU A 149 11.96 -8.06 -1.21
N ASP A 150 12.78 -7.90 -2.24
CA ASP A 150 13.73 -8.90 -2.73
C ASP A 150 14.70 -9.45 -1.66
N GLN A 151 15.18 -8.59 -0.76
CA GLN A 151 16.12 -8.99 0.32
C GLN A 151 15.43 -9.37 1.62
N HIS A 152 14.11 -9.19 1.70
CA HIS A 152 13.31 -9.31 2.92
C HIS A 152 14.00 -8.61 4.10
N SER A 153 14.33 -7.33 3.92
CA SER A 153 15.14 -6.57 4.87
C SER A 153 14.47 -5.24 5.24
N ILE A 154 14.76 -4.75 6.44
CA ILE A 154 14.31 -3.44 6.90
C ILE A 154 15.52 -2.58 7.18
N TRP A 155 15.54 -1.39 6.59
CA TRP A 155 16.62 -0.42 6.77
C TRP A 155 16.06 0.81 7.44
N ARG A 156 16.83 1.35 8.40
CA ARG A 156 16.54 2.61 9.06
C ARG A 156 17.44 3.70 8.51
N TYR A 157 16.85 4.82 8.15
CA TYR A 157 17.52 6.03 7.68
C TYR A 157 17.39 7.14 8.71
N GLY A 158 18.36 8.05 8.68
CA GLY A 158 18.41 9.16 9.62
C GLY A 158 17.40 10.27 9.31
N PRO A 159 17.32 11.31 10.16
CA PRO A 159 16.25 12.31 10.12
C PRO A 159 16.12 13.15 8.86
N SER A 160 17.18 13.24 8.06
CA SER A 160 17.17 13.94 6.77
C SER A 160 16.89 13.00 5.58
N PHE A 161 16.63 11.72 5.85
CA PHE A 161 16.57 10.64 4.87
C PHE A 161 17.84 10.49 3.99
N ALA A 162 18.94 11.19 4.34
CA ALA A 162 20.14 11.30 3.51
C ALA A 162 21.25 10.30 3.88
N ARG A 163 21.05 9.44 4.88
CA ARG A 163 21.99 8.37 5.24
C ARG A 163 21.28 7.17 5.83
N LYS A 164 21.82 5.98 5.55
CA LYS A 164 21.48 4.75 6.27
C LYS A 164 22.10 4.77 7.67
N GLU A 165 21.31 4.40 8.68
CA GLU A 165 21.75 4.28 10.07
C GLU A 165 21.81 2.81 10.53
N ALA A 166 20.85 1.98 10.10
CA ALA A 166 20.84 0.56 10.42
C ALA A 166 20.20 -0.24 9.28
N LYS A 167 20.48 -1.56 9.26
CA LYS A 167 19.79 -2.51 8.39
C LYS A 167 19.67 -3.86 9.07
N ARG A 168 18.59 -4.58 8.76
CA ARG A 168 18.36 -5.93 9.23
C ARG A 168 17.68 -6.81 8.19
N ASP A 169 18.31 -7.94 7.90
CA ASP A 169 17.68 -9.01 7.13
C ASP A 169 16.71 -9.79 8.04
N LEU A 170 15.50 -10.01 7.55
CA LEU A 170 14.47 -10.73 8.29
C LEU A 170 14.61 -12.23 8.05
N ALA A 171 15.48 -12.90 8.80
CA ALA A 171 15.65 -14.36 8.72
C ALA A 171 14.33 -15.13 8.88
N ILE A 172 13.38 -14.58 9.64
CA ILE A 172 12.03 -15.12 9.81
C ILE A 172 11.19 -15.05 8.52
N ALA A 173 11.48 -14.11 7.63
CA ALA A 173 10.84 -13.91 6.34
C ALA A 173 11.59 -14.58 5.18
N LYS A 174 12.69 -15.31 5.43
CA LYS A 174 13.53 -15.93 4.37
C LYS A 174 12.78 -16.87 3.39
N LYS A 175 11.58 -17.34 3.77
CA LYS A 175 10.73 -18.21 2.93
C LYS A 175 9.56 -17.45 2.28
N TRP A 176 9.53 -16.12 2.41
CA TRP A 176 8.58 -15.33 1.65
C TRP A 176 8.93 -15.43 0.16
N PRO A 177 7.94 -15.33 -0.74
CA PRO A 177 8.20 -15.24 -2.16
C PRO A 177 9.07 -14.02 -2.45
N ALA A 178 9.93 -14.10 -3.46
CA ALA A 178 10.75 -12.97 -3.90
C ALA A 178 9.84 -11.76 -4.24
N ASN A 179 8.87 -11.98 -5.13
CA ASN A 179 7.84 -10.99 -5.51
C ASN A 179 6.57 -11.10 -4.64
N GLY A 180 6.76 -11.13 -3.32
CA GLY A 180 5.65 -10.99 -2.37
C GLY A 180 6.13 -10.79 -0.94
N GLY A 181 7.23 -10.06 -0.79
CA GLY A 181 7.99 -9.78 0.41
C GLY A 181 7.32 -8.75 1.32
N SER A 182 8.10 -7.85 1.93
CA SER A 182 7.62 -6.87 2.93
C SER A 182 6.88 -5.69 2.29
N GLU A 183 5.67 -5.97 1.81
CA GLU A 183 4.82 -5.04 1.06
C GLU A 183 4.42 -3.82 1.89
N ALA A 184 3.84 -4.04 3.07
CA ALA A 184 3.32 -2.98 3.92
C ALA A 184 4.01 -2.98 5.28
N MET A 185 4.16 -1.79 5.87
CA MET A 185 4.66 -1.62 7.22
C MET A 185 3.81 -0.61 7.99
N LEU A 186 3.46 -0.95 9.23
CA LEU A 186 2.73 -0.04 10.13
C LEU A 186 3.52 0.16 11.42
N ARG A 187 3.81 1.41 11.76
CA ARG A 187 4.34 1.80 13.08
C ARG A 187 3.19 2.24 13.98
N ILE A 188 3.09 1.62 15.14
CA ILE A 188 2.18 2.00 16.23
C ILE A 188 3.04 2.57 17.34
N PRO A 189 3.01 3.89 17.59
CA PRO A 189 3.82 4.51 18.62
C PRO A 189 3.46 3.93 19.99
N GLY A 190 4.49 3.71 20.80
CA GLY A 190 4.33 3.37 22.21
C GLY A 190 3.83 4.56 23.04
N ASP A 191 3.61 4.29 24.32
CA ASP A 191 3.36 5.31 25.34
C ASP A 191 4.15 4.93 26.62
N ALA A 192 3.92 5.64 27.73
CA ALA A 192 4.60 5.37 29.00
C ALA A 192 4.39 3.93 29.55
N THR A 193 3.44 3.18 28.99
CA THR A 193 3.04 1.84 29.44
C THR A 193 3.24 0.75 28.37
N LYS A 194 3.53 1.12 27.11
CA LYS A 194 3.63 0.19 25.99
C LYS A 194 4.77 0.58 25.06
N ASP A 195 5.55 -0.42 24.66
CA ASP A 195 6.59 -0.23 23.65
C ASP A 195 6.00 0.07 22.27
N THR A 196 6.76 0.82 21.45
CA THR A 196 6.47 0.99 20.03
C THR A 196 6.42 -0.35 19.32
N GLN A 197 5.38 -0.54 18.51
CA GLN A 197 5.15 -1.77 17.77
C GLN A 197 5.28 -1.50 16.27
N PHE A 198 5.93 -2.43 15.57
CA PHE A 198 6.00 -2.47 14.12
C PHE A 198 5.31 -3.72 13.60
N LEU A 199 4.42 -3.54 12.64
CA LEU A 199 3.81 -4.62 11.87
C LEU A 199 4.39 -4.61 10.46
N ILE A 200 4.78 -5.77 9.96
CA ILE A 200 5.34 -5.93 8.61
C ILE A 200 4.55 -7.02 7.92
N PHE A 201 3.95 -6.72 6.78
CA PHE A 201 3.03 -7.62 6.10
C PHE A 201 3.68 -8.20 4.85
N SER A 202 3.44 -9.48 4.60
CA SER A 202 3.76 -10.09 3.33
C SER A 202 2.61 -9.94 2.35
N GLU A 203 2.93 -9.62 1.08
CA GLU A 203 1.94 -9.52 0.01
C GLU A 203 1.26 -10.88 -0.23
N THR A 204 2.05 -11.97 -0.30
CA THR A 204 1.56 -13.27 -0.77
C THR A 204 2.02 -14.49 0.01
N ALA A 205 2.95 -14.36 0.98
CA ALA A 205 3.41 -15.52 1.73
C ALA A 205 2.24 -16.13 2.52
N PRO A 206 1.85 -17.40 2.30
CA PRO A 206 0.67 -17.96 2.92
C PRO A 206 0.90 -18.18 4.42
N TYR A 207 -0.12 -17.88 5.22
CA TYR A 207 -0.15 -18.24 6.63
C TYR A 207 -0.96 -19.52 6.84
N ARG A 208 -0.41 -20.48 7.59
CA ARG A 208 -0.98 -21.84 7.75
C ARG A 208 -2.43 -21.84 8.25
N LYS A 209 -2.84 -20.82 9.01
CA LYS A 209 -4.19 -20.70 9.58
C LYS A 209 -5.17 -19.89 8.70
N GLY A 210 -4.74 -19.45 7.52
CA GLY A 210 -5.49 -18.56 6.63
C GLY A 210 -4.84 -17.18 6.52
N GLY A 211 -5.06 -16.52 5.38
CA GLY A 211 -4.47 -15.22 5.06
C GLY A 211 -3.00 -15.28 4.66
N THR A 212 -2.33 -14.13 4.69
CA THR A 212 -0.90 -13.95 4.42
C THR A 212 -0.12 -13.79 5.72
N GLN A 213 1.18 -14.07 5.70
CA GLN A 213 2.04 -13.90 6.87
C GLN A 213 2.23 -12.42 7.16
N ALA A 214 2.28 -12.09 8.44
CA ALA A 214 2.76 -10.81 8.92
C ALA A 214 3.62 -11.00 10.17
N LEU A 215 4.48 -10.03 10.43
CA LEU A 215 5.40 -10.01 11.55
C LEU A 215 5.03 -8.89 12.50
N ILE A 216 5.19 -9.15 13.78
CA ILE A 216 5.08 -8.15 14.84
C ILE A 216 6.43 -8.05 15.56
N ALA A 217 6.93 -6.82 15.72
CA ALA A 217 8.09 -6.46 16.52
C ALA A 217 7.67 -5.42 17.57
N MET A 218 8.20 -5.54 18.79
CA MET A 218 7.92 -4.63 19.92
C MET A 218 9.09 -3.67 20.18
N ALA A 219 9.86 -3.37 19.14
CA ALA A 219 11.02 -2.49 19.15
C ALA A 219 11.38 -2.16 17.70
N ASP A 220 12.39 -1.31 17.50
CA ASP A 220 12.93 -0.98 16.19
C ASP A 220 13.29 -2.26 15.39
N PRO A 221 12.64 -2.51 14.23
CA PRO A 221 12.86 -3.71 13.44
C PRO A 221 14.23 -3.76 12.75
N ALA A 222 14.96 -2.66 12.65
CA ALA A 222 16.31 -2.61 12.09
C ALA A 222 17.40 -2.97 13.10
N GLU A 223 17.09 -2.99 14.41
CA GLU A 223 18.04 -3.36 15.47
C GLU A 223 18.24 -4.86 15.55
N ALA A 224 19.48 -5.34 15.73
CA ALA A 224 19.79 -6.78 15.70
C ALA A 224 19.14 -7.60 16.83
N THR A 225 18.88 -6.98 17.98
CA THR A 225 18.31 -7.61 19.17
C THR A 225 16.80 -7.79 19.11
N THR A 226 16.11 -7.08 18.20
CA THR A 226 14.66 -7.16 18.07
C THR A 226 14.21 -8.58 17.73
N THR A 227 13.08 -9.01 18.28
CA THR A 227 12.51 -10.32 17.98
C THR A 227 11.19 -10.14 17.25
N PHE A 228 10.94 -11.04 16.30
CA PHE A 228 9.73 -11.03 15.50
C PHE A 228 8.86 -12.24 15.85
N LYS A 229 7.55 -12.02 15.93
CA LYS A 229 6.57 -13.10 16.00
C LYS A 229 5.68 -13.05 14.76
N ARG A 230 5.14 -14.21 14.34
CA ARG A 230 4.23 -14.28 13.19
C ARG A 230 2.77 -14.19 13.62
N PHE A 231 1.98 -13.52 12.82
CA PHE A 231 0.53 -13.61 12.78
C PHE A 231 0.08 -13.74 11.32
N GLY A 232 -1.21 -13.96 11.08
CA GLY A 232 -1.81 -13.94 9.75
C GLY A 232 -2.61 -12.66 9.53
N TYR A 233 -2.58 -12.10 8.34
CA TYR A 233 -3.51 -11.05 7.91
C TYR A 233 -4.50 -11.61 6.90
N GLN A 234 -5.80 -11.45 7.17
CA GLN A 234 -6.85 -11.87 6.26
C GLN A 234 -7.34 -10.67 5.44
N ALA A 235 -6.75 -10.52 4.24
CA ALA A 235 -7.24 -9.57 3.24
C ALA A 235 -8.66 -9.96 2.76
N PRO A 236 -9.44 -9.00 2.23
CA PRO A 236 -10.65 -9.29 1.48
C PRO A 236 -10.40 -10.35 0.38
N ALA A 237 -11.39 -11.19 0.11
CA ALA A 237 -11.21 -12.31 -0.82
C ALA A 237 -10.71 -11.86 -2.21
N GLY A 238 -9.56 -12.39 -2.62
CA GLY A 238 -8.90 -12.09 -3.90
C GLY A 238 -8.09 -10.79 -3.92
N TYR A 239 -8.00 -10.08 -2.79
CA TYR A 239 -7.18 -8.88 -2.64
C TYR A 239 -5.89 -9.21 -1.90
N ARG A 240 -4.88 -8.37 -2.11
CA ARG A 240 -3.60 -8.38 -1.41
C ARG A 240 -3.37 -7.04 -0.75
N ILE A 241 -2.73 -7.04 0.41
CA ILE A 241 -2.31 -5.80 1.07
C ILE A 241 -1.29 -5.08 0.20
N THR A 242 -1.26 -3.75 0.27
CA THR A 242 -0.26 -2.93 -0.40
C THR A 242 0.36 -1.93 0.56
N ASP A 243 -0.47 -1.27 1.38
CA ASP A 243 0.03 -0.36 2.41
C ASP A 243 -0.92 -0.25 3.62
N ALA A 244 -0.42 0.29 4.72
CA ALA A 244 -1.17 0.50 5.95
C ALA A 244 -0.73 1.78 6.68
N ALA A 245 -1.70 2.55 7.16
CA ALA A 245 -1.47 3.78 7.90
C ALA A 245 -2.24 3.79 9.23
N LEU A 246 -1.69 4.48 10.23
CA LEU A 246 -2.33 4.58 11.55
C LEU A 246 -3.30 5.77 11.57
N LEU A 247 -4.54 5.52 12.00
CA LEU A 247 -5.51 6.57 12.29
C LEU A 247 -5.18 7.25 13.63
N PRO A 248 -5.55 8.53 13.83
CA PRO A 248 -5.31 9.23 15.10
C PRO A 248 -5.95 8.56 16.32
N ASP A 249 -6.97 7.73 16.12
CA ASP A 249 -7.64 6.96 17.18
C ASP A 249 -6.99 5.58 17.46
N GLY A 250 -5.85 5.29 16.82
CA GLY A 250 -5.08 4.06 16.99
C GLY A 250 -5.57 2.87 16.17
N ARG A 251 -6.64 3.02 15.39
CA ARG A 251 -7.03 1.99 14.41
C ARG A 251 -6.09 2.00 13.20
N ALA A 252 -5.93 0.85 12.56
CA ALA A 252 -5.19 0.74 11.31
C ALA A 252 -6.13 0.94 10.12
N LEU A 253 -5.73 1.78 9.17
CA LEU A 253 -6.29 1.85 7.84
C LEU A 253 -5.41 0.99 6.92
N ILE A 254 -6.03 0.12 6.11
CA ILE A 254 -5.32 -0.86 5.29
C ILE A 254 -5.81 -0.74 3.84
N LEU A 255 -4.87 -0.54 2.93
CA LEU A 255 -5.10 -0.57 1.50
C LEU A 255 -4.86 -1.97 0.97
N ASN A 256 -5.77 -2.44 0.12
CA ASN A 256 -5.63 -3.72 -0.54
C ASN A 256 -5.98 -3.56 -2.01
N ARG A 257 -5.19 -4.14 -2.90
CA ARG A 257 -5.44 -4.13 -4.34
C ARG A 257 -5.82 -5.50 -4.86
N ARG A 258 -6.47 -5.50 -6.02
CA ARG A 258 -6.73 -6.69 -6.81
C ARG A 258 -6.67 -6.32 -8.28
N PHE A 259 -5.94 -7.13 -9.05
CA PHE A 259 -5.97 -7.12 -10.50
C PHE A 259 -6.36 -8.50 -11.02
N THR A 260 -7.29 -8.52 -11.98
CA THR A 260 -7.52 -9.70 -12.81
C THR A 260 -7.81 -9.26 -14.25
N PRO A 261 -7.51 -10.08 -15.27
CA PRO A 261 -7.81 -9.73 -16.67
C PRO A 261 -9.29 -9.44 -16.95
N LEU A 262 -10.21 -10.06 -16.20
CA LEU A 262 -11.66 -9.90 -16.40
C LEU A 262 -12.26 -8.73 -15.60
N ASP A 263 -11.89 -8.59 -14.32
CA ASP A 263 -12.45 -7.54 -13.44
C ASP A 263 -11.69 -6.20 -13.50
N GLY A 264 -10.55 -6.15 -14.20
CA GLY A 264 -9.64 -5.01 -14.18
C GLY A 264 -8.95 -4.81 -12.82
N ILE A 265 -8.53 -3.57 -12.56
CA ILE A 265 -7.95 -3.15 -11.28
C ILE A 265 -9.05 -2.68 -10.32
N SER A 266 -8.88 -2.98 -9.04
CA SER A 266 -9.71 -2.43 -7.97
C SER A 266 -8.94 -2.37 -6.66
N ALA A 267 -9.35 -1.47 -5.77
CA ALA A 267 -8.80 -1.35 -4.43
C ALA A 267 -9.90 -1.37 -3.36
N ILE A 268 -9.56 -1.83 -2.17
CA ILE A 268 -10.41 -1.78 -0.98
C ILE A 268 -9.62 -1.15 0.16
N VAL A 269 -10.22 -0.12 0.75
CA VAL A 269 -9.75 0.45 2.01
C VAL A 269 -10.54 -0.20 3.14
N SER A 270 -9.83 -0.70 4.14
CA SER A 270 -10.39 -1.35 5.31
C SER A 270 -9.90 -0.71 6.59
N ILE A 271 -10.68 -0.83 7.67
CA ILE A 271 -10.28 -0.45 9.03
C ILE A 271 -10.15 -1.70 9.89
N ALA A 272 -9.10 -1.73 10.72
CA ALA A 272 -8.87 -2.79 11.69
C ALA A 272 -8.39 -2.24 13.04
N ASP A 273 -8.62 -3.00 14.10
CA ASP A 273 -8.14 -2.68 15.45
C ASP A 273 -6.86 -3.48 15.72
N PRO A 274 -5.68 -2.83 15.76
CA PRO A 274 -4.41 -3.53 15.94
C PRO A 274 -4.26 -4.14 17.33
N THR A 275 -5.04 -3.70 18.33
CA THR A 275 -4.99 -4.29 19.69
C THR A 275 -5.49 -5.74 19.73
N LYS A 276 -6.20 -6.18 18.68
CA LYS A 276 -6.66 -7.56 18.52
C LYS A 276 -5.58 -8.49 17.95
N ILE A 277 -4.45 -7.96 17.51
CA ILE A 277 -3.35 -8.77 16.97
C ILE A 277 -2.76 -9.61 18.09
N LYS A 278 -2.70 -10.93 17.85
CA LYS A 278 -2.03 -11.88 18.73
C LYS A 278 -1.07 -12.74 17.91
N PRO A 279 0.17 -12.96 18.38
CA PRO A 279 1.05 -13.94 17.78
C PRO A 279 0.34 -15.29 17.60
N GLY A 280 0.46 -15.88 16.42
CA GLY A 280 -0.14 -17.18 16.14
C GLY A 280 -1.61 -17.13 15.71
N THR A 281 -2.28 -15.98 15.64
CA THR A 281 -3.68 -15.86 15.19
C THR A 281 -3.78 -15.16 13.85
N VAL A 282 -4.98 -15.15 13.27
CA VAL A 282 -5.30 -14.36 12.08
C VAL A 282 -6.00 -13.07 12.52
N TRP A 283 -5.57 -11.95 11.96
CA TRP A 283 -6.14 -10.61 12.15
C TRP A 283 -6.89 -10.22 10.88
N ASP A 284 -8.08 -9.67 11.05
CA ASP A 284 -8.97 -9.27 9.96
C ASP A 284 -9.24 -7.77 9.98
N ALA A 285 -9.73 -7.27 8.85
CA ALA A 285 -10.10 -5.88 8.66
C ALA A 285 -11.52 -5.78 8.09
N THR A 286 -12.20 -4.69 8.42
CA THR A 286 -13.55 -4.41 7.91
C THR A 286 -13.45 -3.46 6.72
N PRO A 287 -13.88 -3.86 5.51
CA PRO A 287 -13.92 -2.97 4.35
C PRO A 287 -14.82 -1.75 4.61
N ILE A 288 -14.32 -0.56 4.27
CA ILE A 288 -15.04 0.70 4.44
C ILE A 288 -15.28 1.45 3.13
N ALA A 289 -14.46 1.19 2.11
CA ALA A 289 -14.59 1.77 0.77
C ALA A 289 -14.04 0.81 -0.29
N ARG A 290 -14.56 0.94 -1.51
CA ARG A 290 -14.10 0.18 -2.68
C ARG A 290 -13.95 1.12 -3.85
N LEU A 291 -12.78 1.09 -4.48
CA LEU A 291 -12.47 1.78 -5.72
C LEU A 291 -12.48 0.71 -6.82
N LYS A 292 -13.43 0.82 -7.75
CA LYS A 292 -13.53 -0.04 -8.94
C LYS A 292 -14.24 0.78 -10.01
N SER A 293 -13.89 0.55 -11.28
CA SER A 293 -14.60 1.11 -12.44
C SER A 293 -16.13 1.13 -12.21
N PRO A 294 -16.82 2.26 -12.45
CA PRO A 294 -16.36 3.46 -13.17
C PRO A 294 -15.51 4.46 -12.36
N ILE A 295 -15.29 4.21 -11.06
CA ILE A 295 -14.41 5.06 -10.24
C ILE A 295 -12.99 5.03 -10.81
N ARG A 296 -12.36 6.20 -10.93
CA ARG A 296 -10.95 6.33 -11.31
C ARG A 296 -10.12 5.52 -10.32
N VAL A 297 -9.44 4.50 -10.84
CA VAL A 297 -8.64 3.55 -10.06
C VAL A 297 -7.55 3.00 -10.96
N ASP A 298 -6.37 2.82 -10.38
CA ASP A 298 -5.23 2.14 -10.99
C ASP A 298 -4.57 1.26 -9.91
N ASN A 299 -3.30 0.90 -10.07
CA ASN A 299 -2.53 0.10 -9.12
C ASN A 299 -2.30 0.87 -7.80
N MET A 300 -3.33 0.97 -6.96
CA MET A 300 -3.28 1.71 -5.70
C MET A 300 -2.33 1.00 -4.73
N GLU A 301 -1.15 1.58 -4.53
CA GLU A 301 -0.09 0.98 -3.71
C GLU A 301 0.11 1.73 -2.40
N ALA A 302 0.07 3.06 -2.40
CA ALA A 302 0.45 3.86 -1.22
C ALA A 302 -0.74 4.49 -0.47
N LEU A 303 -0.61 4.57 0.86
CA LEU A 303 -1.64 5.08 1.78
C LEU A 303 -1.02 5.98 2.85
N ALA A 304 -1.58 7.18 3.04
CA ALA A 304 -1.22 8.04 4.16
C ALA A 304 -2.44 8.63 4.86
N VAL A 305 -2.27 9.02 6.12
CA VAL A 305 -3.32 9.65 6.93
C VAL A 305 -2.80 10.95 7.51
N THR A 306 -3.61 12.00 7.40
CA THR A 306 -3.38 13.32 8.01
C THR A 306 -4.67 13.84 8.63
N THR A 307 -4.62 15.04 9.21
CA THR A 307 -5.79 15.70 9.78
C THR A 307 -5.89 17.14 9.29
N GLU A 308 -7.09 17.57 8.92
CA GLU A 308 -7.41 18.95 8.56
C GLU A 308 -8.54 19.45 9.47
N GLY A 309 -8.18 20.21 10.51
CA GLY A 309 -9.13 20.54 11.57
C GLY A 309 -9.61 19.29 12.30
N GLU A 310 -10.92 19.03 12.29
CA GLU A 310 -11.51 17.81 12.87
C GLU A 310 -11.61 16.64 11.89
N ASP A 311 -11.31 16.87 10.61
CA ASP A 311 -11.42 15.86 9.56
C ASP A 311 -10.18 14.98 9.53
N ILE A 312 -10.40 13.67 9.41
CA ILE A 312 -9.35 12.71 9.09
C ILE A 312 -9.26 12.63 7.57
N ILE A 313 -8.08 12.93 7.04
CA ILE A 313 -7.80 12.92 5.61
C ILE A 313 -7.00 11.67 5.27
N VAL A 314 -7.48 10.94 4.27
CA VAL A 314 -6.88 9.73 3.72
C VAL A 314 -6.35 10.07 2.33
N TRP A 315 -5.05 9.87 2.15
CA TRP A 315 -4.38 10.00 0.87
C TRP A 315 -4.11 8.62 0.29
N ILE A 316 -4.43 8.42 -0.98
CA ILE A 316 -4.17 7.17 -1.70
C ILE A 316 -3.42 7.53 -2.98
N ALA A 317 -2.32 6.85 -3.27
CA ALA A 317 -1.62 7.01 -4.54
C ALA A 317 -1.52 5.68 -5.30
N SER A 318 -1.48 5.78 -6.63
CA SER A 318 -1.22 4.63 -7.49
C SER A 318 0.18 4.62 -8.06
N ASP A 319 0.63 3.40 -8.28
CA ASP A 319 1.78 3.04 -9.06
C ASP A 319 1.42 2.93 -10.55
N ASP A 320 2.35 3.36 -11.40
CA ASP A 320 2.26 3.21 -12.85
C ASP A 320 3.05 2.00 -13.39
N ASN A 321 3.79 1.26 -12.55
CA ASN A 321 4.74 0.21 -12.91
C ASN A 321 5.71 0.63 -14.04
N PHE A 322 6.01 1.92 -14.20
CA PHE A 322 6.72 2.49 -15.36
C PHE A 322 6.09 2.12 -16.72
N SER A 323 4.77 1.88 -16.73
CA SER A 323 3.99 1.50 -17.91
C SER A 323 3.25 2.69 -18.49
N VAL A 324 3.18 2.77 -19.82
CA VAL A 324 2.43 3.84 -20.52
C VAL A 324 0.91 3.75 -20.38
N VAL A 325 0.39 2.65 -19.82
CA VAL A 325 -1.05 2.40 -19.70
C VAL A 325 -1.58 2.82 -18.32
N GLN A 326 -0.71 2.82 -17.31
CA GLN A 326 -1.10 3.11 -15.95
C GLN A 326 -0.78 4.56 -15.60
N GLU A 327 -1.51 5.09 -14.63
CA GLU A 327 -1.37 6.47 -14.18
C GLU A 327 -0.82 6.53 -12.76
N THR A 328 0.07 7.49 -12.53
CA THR A 328 0.46 7.91 -11.19
C THR A 328 -0.62 8.85 -10.64
N LEU A 329 -1.55 8.32 -9.84
CA LEU A 329 -2.65 9.09 -9.26
C LEU A 329 -2.31 9.46 -7.81
N LEU A 330 -2.79 10.62 -7.37
CA LEU A 330 -2.82 11.03 -5.97
C LEU A 330 -4.25 11.47 -5.64
N MET A 331 -4.89 10.84 -4.66
CA MET A 331 -6.28 11.10 -4.30
C MET A 331 -6.41 11.46 -2.82
N LYS A 332 -7.26 12.45 -2.55
CA LYS A 332 -7.57 12.97 -1.21
C LYS A 332 -9.01 12.63 -0.85
N PHE A 333 -9.20 11.99 0.30
CA PHE A 333 -10.52 11.65 0.83
C PHE A 333 -10.67 12.11 2.28
N ARG A 334 -11.85 12.56 2.66
CA ARG A 334 -12.29 12.64 4.06
C ARG A 334 -12.77 11.26 4.50
N LEU A 335 -12.30 10.78 5.64
CA LEU A 335 -12.86 9.61 6.31
C LEU A 335 -14.11 10.02 7.10
N LEU A 336 -15.27 9.54 6.65
CA LEU A 336 -16.55 9.77 7.30
C LEU A 336 -16.65 8.92 8.58
N ARG A 337 -17.16 9.52 9.65
CA ARG A 337 -17.51 8.76 10.86
C ARG A 337 -18.60 7.75 10.49
N GLY A 338 -18.32 6.46 10.66
CA GLY A 338 -19.30 5.41 10.41
C GLY A 338 -20.59 5.65 11.21
N LYS A 339 -21.75 5.40 10.61
CA LYS A 339 -23.01 5.36 11.37
C LYS A 339 -22.86 4.24 12.41
N ALA A 340 -22.76 4.59 13.69
CA ALA A 340 -22.86 3.61 14.76
C ALA A 340 -24.16 2.82 14.51
N LYS A 341 -24.06 1.50 14.31
CA LYS A 341 -25.24 0.64 14.36
C LYS A 341 -25.84 0.83 15.74
N ARG A 342 -26.87 1.69 15.86
CA ARG A 342 -27.78 1.65 17.00
C ARG A 342 -28.29 0.21 17.04
N ARG A 343 -27.82 -0.57 17.99
CA ARG A 343 -28.50 -1.80 18.39
C ARG A 343 -29.90 -1.36 18.78
N SER A 344 -30.89 -1.62 17.94
CA SER A 344 -32.28 -1.57 18.38
C SER A 344 -32.43 -2.70 19.38
N SER A 345 -32.28 -2.40 20.67
CA SER A 345 -32.91 -3.20 21.69
C SER A 345 -34.42 -2.99 21.53
N SER A 346 -35.05 -3.81 20.68
CA SER A 346 -36.48 -4.01 20.80
C SER A 346 -36.71 -4.63 22.18
N PRO A 347 -37.62 -4.11 23.02
CA PRO A 347 -38.03 -4.79 24.23
C PRO A 347 -38.64 -6.13 23.83
N GLU A 348 -38.19 -7.22 24.44
CA GLU A 348 -38.91 -8.50 24.40
C GLU A 348 -40.35 -8.27 24.88
N PRO A 349 -41.36 -8.83 24.20
CA PRO A 349 -42.71 -8.81 24.73
C PRO A 349 -42.77 -9.72 25.97
N GLU A 350 -43.26 -9.19 27.08
CA GLU A 350 -43.65 -9.98 28.24
C GLU A 350 -44.68 -11.04 27.81
N ASN A 351 -44.34 -12.31 27.98
CA ASN A 351 -45.26 -13.42 27.78
C ASN A 351 -46.31 -13.42 28.90
N GLU A 352 -47.51 -12.94 28.58
CA GLU A 352 -48.69 -13.09 29.41
C GLU A 352 -49.38 -14.45 29.12
N LYS A 353 -49.43 -15.29 30.17
CA LYS A 353 -50.39 -16.39 30.43
C LYS A 353 -50.48 -17.59 29.47
N ALA A 354 -50.10 -18.74 30.02
CA ALA A 354 -50.85 -19.98 29.86
C ALA A 354 -51.23 -20.50 31.25
N GLU A 355 -52.49 -20.32 31.63
CA GLU A 355 -53.13 -21.05 32.73
C GLU A 355 -53.43 -22.47 32.22
N GLU A 356 -52.75 -23.47 32.79
CA GLU A 356 -53.23 -24.84 32.79
C GLU A 356 -53.82 -25.15 34.18
N SER A 357 -55.12 -25.46 34.20
CA SER A 357 -55.74 -26.24 35.28
C SER A 357 -55.42 -27.72 35.06
N PRO A 358 -55.26 -28.53 36.11
CA PRO A 358 -56.43 -29.31 36.54
C PRO A 358 -56.55 -29.51 38.06
N GLY A 359 -57.79 -29.29 38.54
CA GLY A 359 -58.57 -30.15 39.45
C GLY A 359 -57.95 -30.68 40.75
N PHE A 360 -58.55 -30.29 41.88
CA PHE A 360 -58.89 -31.25 42.94
C PHE A 360 -60.22 -30.88 43.61
N SER A 361 -61.06 -31.89 43.72
CA SER A 361 -62.27 -31.99 44.53
C SER A 361 -61.93 -31.87 46.02
N SER A 362 -62.72 -31.11 46.79
CA SER A 362 -63.43 -31.62 47.98
C SER A 362 -64.07 -30.50 48.82
N LEU A 363 -65.34 -30.76 49.17
CA LEU A 363 -66.00 -30.52 50.46
C LEU A 363 -66.32 -29.09 50.96
N GLU A 364 -67.61 -28.98 51.31
CA GLU A 364 -68.34 -28.05 52.19
C GLU A 364 -68.81 -26.69 51.66
#